data_AF-A0A657AH10-F1
#
_entry.id   AF-A0A657AH10-F1
#
_cell.length_a   1.000
_cell.length_b   1.000
_cell.length_c   1.000
_cell.angle_alpha   90.00
_cell.angle_beta   90.00
_cell.angle_gamma   90.00
#
_symmetry.space_group_name_H-M   'P 1'
#
loop_
_entity.id
_entity.type
_entity.pdbx_description
1 polymer ?
#
loop_
_entity_poly.entity_id
_entity_poly.type
_entity_poly.pdbx_seq_one_letter_code
_entity_poly.pdbx_strand_id
1 'polypeptide(L)'
;MKLLRNTLAGLSALSVLAACTPTFQTTEQLCQAHLPTRQIVQNQSYEVLANEENSEYKLYLEDFINSFKGLQSKSIDASGNPILSDLSADEEAVRDFILQQISADMNYTLDDEGTVESANNPLDFMENLIAAIDSEKLVQTFVEAKEQMSSAISSDDGHCTYSNDQIEFLREDDSFNILDQFSASLDLTYIPSAFVEIDNKVDQTVLIAFDQDPTVETDDEIQFAALDRIAPENFKESGFSEAKVRQIKVIHQEPPQILTVDEDYLESKYGTLGYALLNQTCLDDDEENVVTCPDGSITKEIEHPACFDLIDDDGDSLTEHDEADERNTVISNSFTIGDGSNDALTDLQRLKVEVDYPNAEIRVYVSKFSTAIYKALEDDRETEIPQGDDNPNPTREQLIYNPTSCESYNVSKDLFELQSEEDQENNVAVPANSYEDPGYEYIAQTDEDGEPLLDEDDNVIYTSPTPLFIFQGTAIPERQ
;
A
#
# COMPACT_ATOMS: atom_id res chain seq x y z
N MET A 1 78.66 -19.49 50.38
CA MET A 1 77.62 -19.12 51.37
C MET A 1 76.57 -18.28 50.65
N LYS A 2 75.33 -18.79 50.58
CA LYS A 2 74.05 -18.04 50.48
C LYS A 2 73.83 -17.15 49.23
N LEU A 3 72.96 -17.59 48.31
CA LEU A 3 71.51 -17.27 48.22
C LEU A 3 71.27 -15.95 47.44
N LEU A 4 70.71 -15.99 46.22
CA LEU A 4 69.27 -16.04 45.86
C LEU A 4 68.59 -14.65 45.80
N ARG A 5 67.80 -14.48 44.73
CA ARG A 5 66.65 -13.55 44.53
C ARG A 5 66.94 -12.11 44.08
N ASN A 6 66.96 -11.89 42.76
CA ASN A 6 65.77 -11.45 42.00
C ASN A 6 66.18 -10.88 40.63
N THR A 7 66.16 -11.76 39.64
CA THR A 7 65.81 -11.46 38.24
C THR A 7 64.36 -10.97 38.13
N LEU A 8 64.05 -10.30 37.01
CA LEU A 8 62.75 -9.80 36.55
C LEU A 8 62.28 -8.45 37.12
N ALA A 9 62.63 -7.37 36.43
CA ALA A 9 61.75 -6.21 36.19
C ALA A 9 62.44 -5.28 35.20
N GLY A 10 62.15 -5.42 33.90
CA GLY A 10 62.73 -4.54 32.89
C GLY A 10 62.47 -4.96 31.44
N LEU A 11 61.37 -5.65 31.18
CA LEU A 11 60.90 -5.97 29.83
C LEU A 11 59.37 -6.10 29.87
N SER A 12 58.69 -5.03 30.26
CA SER A 12 57.22 -4.96 30.29
C SER A 12 56.69 -3.55 30.05
N ALA A 13 57.45 -2.70 29.36
CA ALA A 13 57.06 -1.34 29.01
C ALA A 13 56.73 -1.15 27.52
N LEU A 14 56.62 -2.25 26.76
CA LEU A 14 56.29 -2.21 25.31
C LEU A 14 55.06 -3.06 24.92
N SER A 15 54.25 -3.48 25.89
CA SER A 15 53.07 -4.35 25.64
C SER A 15 51.73 -3.74 26.04
N VAL A 16 51.65 -2.42 26.27
CA VAL A 16 50.42 -1.75 26.73
C VAL A 16 49.89 -0.71 25.73
N LEU A 17 50.23 -0.83 24.45
CA LEU A 17 49.69 0.04 23.38
C LEU A 17 48.92 -0.72 22.29
N ALA A 18 48.51 -1.96 22.56
CA ALA A 18 47.67 -2.75 21.65
C ALA A 18 46.52 -3.43 22.40
N ALA A 19 45.67 -2.63 23.04
CA ALA A 19 44.34 -3.05 23.52
C ALA A 19 43.53 -1.81 23.93
N CYS A 20 43.29 -0.92 22.98
CA CYS A 20 42.14 0.00 23.07
C CYS A 20 41.24 -0.28 21.86
N THR A 21 40.79 -1.53 21.73
CA THR A 21 39.48 -1.78 21.12
C THR A 21 38.43 -1.32 22.14
N PRO A 22 37.49 -0.44 21.79
CA PRO A 22 36.41 -0.09 22.69
C PRO A 22 35.67 -1.38 23.05
N THR A 23 35.54 -1.66 24.34
CA THR A 23 35.24 -3.01 24.83
C THR A 23 33.76 -3.35 24.90
N PHE A 24 32.87 -2.48 24.43
CA PHE A 24 31.45 -2.79 24.19
C PHE A 24 30.94 -1.84 23.10
N GLN A 25 31.03 -2.22 21.83
CA GLN A 25 30.07 -1.71 20.85
C GLN A 25 28.83 -2.59 21.03
N THR A 26 27.71 -1.98 21.40
CA THR A 26 26.41 -2.70 21.35
C THR A 26 26.12 -3.08 19.90
N THR A 27 25.32 -4.11 19.67
CA THR A 27 24.94 -4.47 18.29
C THR A 27 24.21 -3.32 17.60
N GLU A 28 23.44 -2.52 18.37
CA GLU A 28 22.90 -1.23 17.95
C GLU A 28 23.98 -0.26 17.39
N GLN A 29 25.13 -0.14 18.06
CA GLN A 29 26.25 0.71 17.61
C GLN A 29 26.99 0.13 16.40
N LEU A 30 26.99 -1.19 16.23
CA LEU A 30 27.54 -1.84 15.04
C LEU A 30 26.60 -1.67 13.84
N CYS A 31 25.29 -1.76 14.07
CA CYS A 31 24.29 -1.58 13.02
C CYS A 31 24.27 -0.14 12.47
N GLN A 32 24.48 0.86 13.31
CA GLN A 32 24.54 2.27 12.89
C GLN A 32 25.87 2.69 12.26
N ALA A 33 26.92 1.86 12.34
CA ALA A 33 28.26 2.22 11.89
C ALA A 33 28.51 1.95 10.40
N HIS A 34 27.64 1.20 9.73
CA HIS A 34 27.78 0.87 8.32
C HIS A 34 27.23 2.03 7.49
N LEU A 35 28.13 2.74 6.79
CA LEU A 35 27.74 3.73 5.80
C LEU A 35 27.53 2.99 4.47
N PRO A 36 26.31 2.95 3.93
CA PRO A 36 26.05 2.27 2.68
C PRO A 36 26.88 2.91 1.58
N THR A 37 27.48 2.08 0.72
CA THR A 37 28.07 2.56 -0.52
C THR A 37 27.00 2.63 -1.59
N ARG A 38 27.05 3.68 -2.41
CA ARG A 38 26.29 3.74 -3.66
C ARG A 38 26.47 2.45 -4.44
N GLN A 39 25.36 1.80 -4.77
CA GLN A 39 25.32 0.55 -5.50
C GLN A 39 24.70 0.80 -6.88
N ILE A 40 25.38 0.33 -7.92
CA ILE A 40 24.84 0.31 -9.28
C ILE A 40 24.70 -1.15 -9.69
N VAL A 41 23.51 -1.55 -10.11
CA VAL A 41 23.21 -2.90 -10.60
C VAL A 41 22.87 -2.80 -12.08
N GLN A 42 23.66 -3.47 -12.92
CA GLN A 42 23.45 -3.51 -14.37
C GLN A 42 22.87 -4.87 -14.77
N ASN A 43 21.80 -4.87 -15.54
CA ASN A 43 21.22 -6.10 -16.08
C ASN A 43 20.63 -5.89 -17.48
N GLN A 44 20.43 -6.96 -18.24
CA GLN A 44 19.75 -6.94 -19.53
C GLN A 44 18.23 -7.09 -19.39
N SER A 45 17.77 -7.68 -18.29
CA SER A 45 16.35 -7.93 -18.01
C SER A 45 16.07 -7.82 -16.52
N TYR A 46 14.83 -7.47 -16.17
CA TYR A 46 14.29 -7.55 -14.81
C TYR A 46 13.37 -8.77 -14.64
N GLU A 47 13.40 -9.71 -15.59
CA GLU A 47 12.62 -10.93 -15.52
C GLU A 47 13.14 -11.86 -14.42
N VAL A 48 12.21 -12.33 -13.60
CA VAL A 48 12.40 -13.34 -12.56
C VAL A 48 11.45 -14.49 -12.83
N LEU A 49 12.00 -15.71 -12.89
CA LEU A 49 11.21 -16.92 -13.08
C LEU A 49 10.63 -17.39 -11.75
N ALA A 50 9.37 -17.80 -11.76
CA ALA A 50 8.78 -18.53 -10.65
C ALA A 50 9.50 -19.89 -10.51
N ASN A 51 9.68 -20.36 -9.27
CA ASN A 51 10.29 -21.65 -8.96
C ASN A 51 11.68 -21.86 -9.59
N GLU A 52 12.49 -20.79 -9.70
CA GLU A 52 13.84 -20.89 -10.25
C GLU A 52 14.72 -21.84 -9.39
N GLU A 53 15.35 -22.86 -9.99
CA GLU A 53 16.11 -23.88 -9.24
C GLU A 53 17.23 -23.30 -8.35
N ASN A 54 17.75 -22.12 -8.71
CA ASN A 54 18.86 -21.45 -8.03
C ASN A 54 18.42 -20.26 -7.15
N SER A 55 17.11 -20.00 -7.03
CA SER A 55 16.57 -18.98 -6.15
C SER A 55 15.38 -19.54 -5.39
N GLU A 56 15.44 -19.55 -4.07
CA GLU A 56 14.27 -19.88 -3.23
C GLU A 56 13.26 -18.73 -3.18
N TYR A 57 13.47 -17.65 -3.95
CA TYR A 57 12.57 -16.52 -4.00
C TYR A 57 11.23 -16.92 -4.60
N LYS A 58 10.16 -16.60 -3.87
CA LYS A 58 8.78 -16.71 -4.34
C LYS A 58 8.28 -15.33 -4.71
N LEU A 59 7.79 -15.19 -5.94
CA LEU A 59 7.35 -13.92 -6.50
C LEU A 59 6.32 -13.26 -5.57
N TYR A 60 6.29 -11.93 -5.57
CA TYR A 60 5.60 -11.14 -4.56
C TYR A 60 4.11 -11.50 -4.47
N LEU A 61 3.42 -11.51 -5.61
CA LEU A 61 1.98 -11.77 -5.76
C LEU A 61 1.67 -13.20 -6.24
N GLU A 62 2.64 -14.11 -6.17
CA GLU A 62 2.50 -15.46 -6.73
C GLU A 62 1.28 -16.21 -6.17
N ASP A 63 1.10 -16.18 -4.85
CA ASP A 63 0.00 -16.87 -4.16
C ASP A 63 -1.35 -16.23 -4.45
N PHE A 64 -1.41 -14.90 -4.42
CA PHE A 64 -2.60 -14.15 -4.77
C PHE A 64 -3.09 -14.52 -6.18
N ILE A 65 -2.20 -14.45 -7.18
CA ILE A 65 -2.54 -14.72 -8.58
C ILE A 65 -2.88 -16.20 -8.77
N ASN A 66 -2.11 -17.12 -8.20
CA ASN A 66 -2.37 -18.55 -8.32
C ASN A 66 -3.70 -18.97 -7.68
N SER A 67 -4.24 -18.19 -6.73
CA SER A 67 -5.57 -18.42 -6.17
C SER A 67 -6.69 -18.28 -7.21
N PHE A 68 -6.46 -17.54 -8.29
CA PHE A 68 -7.40 -17.41 -9.42
C PHE A 68 -7.37 -18.60 -10.39
N LYS A 69 -6.42 -19.53 -10.26
CA LYS A 69 -6.37 -20.73 -11.10
C LYS A 69 -7.66 -21.53 -10.95
N GLY A 70 -8.29 -21.87 -12.07
CA GLY A 70 -9.49 -22.72 -12.09
C GLY A 70 -10.71 -22.14 -11.36
N LEU A 71 -10.81 -20.81 -11.28
CA LEU A 71 -11.88 -20.08 -10.58
C LEU A 71 -13.28 -20.57 -10.95
N GLN A 72 -14.14 -20.78 -9.95
CA GLN A 72 -15.55 -21.12 -10.12
C GLN A 72 -16.44 -20.11 -9.41
N SER A 73 -17.61 -19.81 -9.98
CA SER A 73 -18.62 -19.00 -9.30
C SER A 73 -19.13 -19.75 -8.09
N LYS A 74 -19.27 -19.05 -6.95
CA LYS A 74 -19.74 -19.61 -5.69
C LYS A 74 -20.99 -18.86 -5.24
N SER A 75 -22.09 -19.58 -5.10
CA SER A 75 -23.34 -19.07 -4.55
C SER A 75 -23.81 -19.93 -3.38
N ILE A 76 -24.76 -19.44 -2.59
CA ILE A 76 -25.34 -20.18 -1.47
C ILE A 76 -26.78 -20.56 -1.79
N ASP A 77 -27.12 -21.84 -1.62
CA ASP A 77 -28.48 -22.34 -1.81
C ASP A 77 -29.43 -21.94 -0.67
N ALA A 78 -30.73 -22.17 -0.85
CA ALA A 78 -31.74 -21.86 0.19
C ALA A 78 -31.56 -22.66 1.50
N SER A 79 -30.68 -23.67 1.51
CA SER A 79 -30.34 -24.48 2.68
C SER A 79 -28.99 -24.10 3.30
N GLY A 80 -28.31 -23.07 2.78
CA GLY A 80 -27.01 -22.60 3.25
C GLY A 80 -25.80 -23.35 2.70
N ASN A 81 -25.95 -24.21 1.68
CA ASN A 81 -24.82 -24.95 1.10
C ASN A 81 -24.20 -24.20 -0.09
N PRO A 82 -22.87 -24.27 -0.28
CA PRO A 82 -22.22 -23.71 -1.45
C PRO A 82 -22.59 -24.48 -2.72
N ILE A 83 -22.99 -23.75 -3.77
CA ILE A 83 -23.14 -24.23 -5.13
C ILE A 83 -22.01 -23.63 -5.96
N LEU A 84 -21.28 -24.49 -6.66
CA LEU A 84 -20.25 -24.10 -7.61
C LEU A 84 -20.76 -24.22 -9.04
N SER A 85 -20.46 -23.24 -9.88
CA SER A 85 -20.76 -23.25 -11.31
C SER A 85 -19.64 -22.60 -12.12
N ASP A 86 -19.73 -22.76 -13.44
CA ASP A 86 -18.90 -21.98 -14.36
C ASP A 86 -19.17 -20.48 -14.17
N LEU A 87 -18.17 -19.67 -14.49
CA LEU A 87 -18.28 -18.22 -14.41
C LEU A 87 -19.29 -17.69 -15.44
N SER A 88 -20.09 -16.71 -15.04
CA SER A 88 -20.86 -15.87 -15.96
C SER A 88 -19.94 -14.92 -16.72
N ALA A 89 -20.45 -14.28 -17.79
CA ALA A 89 -19.67 -13.33 -18.58
C ALA A 89 -19.15 -12.14 -17.75
N ASP A 90 -19.96 -11.65 -16.80
CA ASP A 90 -19.57 -10.56 -15.90
C ASP A 90 -18.47 -11.00 -14.93
N GLU A 91 -18.57 -12.22 -14.40
CA GLU A 91 -17.55 -12.80 -13.52
C GLU A 91 -16.23 -13.06 -14.26
N GLU A 92 -16.28 -13.52 -15.51
CA GLU A 92 -15.10 -13.64 -16.38
C GLU A 92 -14.47 -12.27 -16.64
N ALA A 93 -15.27 -11.25 -16.95
CA ALA A 93 -14.79 -9.89 -17.16
C ALA A 93 -14.12 -9.30 -15.90
N VAL A 94 -14.68 -9.56 -14.71
CA VAL A 94 -14.07 -9.14 -13.43
C VAL A 94 -12.74 -9.84 -13.18
N ARG A 95 -12.69 -11.17 -13.35
CA ARG A 95 -11.43 -11.92 -13.24
C ARG A 95 -10.37 -11.35 -14.19
N ASP A 96 -10.73 -11.16 -15.45
CA ASP A 96 -9.80 -10.70 -16.48
C ASP A 96 -9.33 -9.27 -16.21
N PHE A 97 -10.22 -8.40 -15.74
CA PHE A 97 -9.86 -7.04 -15.31
C PHE A 97 -8.85 -7.06 -14.16
N ILE A 98 -9.08 -7.86 -13.11
CA ILE A 98 -8.17 -7.98 -11.97
C ILE A 98 -6.78 -8.40 -12.44
N LEU A 99 -6.70 -9.49 -13.21
CA LEU A 99 -5.42 -10.00 -13.73
C LEU A 99 -4.76 -9.00 -14.69
N GLN A 100 -5.54 -8.26 -15.46
CA GLN A 100 -5.03 -7.19 -16.32
C GLN A 100 -4.41 -6.05 -15.53
N GLN A 101 -5.03 -5.57 -14.43
CA GLN A 101 -4.45 -4.51 -13.60
C GLN A 101 -3.14 -4.98 -12.95
N ILE A 102 -3.12 -6.20 -12.39
CA ILE A 102 -1.90 -6.79 -11.84
C ILE A 102 -0.81 -6.90 -12.92
N SER A 103 -1.16 -7.34 -14.13
CA SER A 103 -0.20 -7.48 -15.23
C SER A 103 0.28 -6.11 -15.76
N ALA A 104 -0.57 -5.08 -15.75
CA ALA A 104 -0.19 -3.72 -16.15
C ALA A 104 0.85 -3.12 -15.19
N ASP A 105 0.66 -3.30 -13.89
CA ASP A 105 1.49 -2.66 -12.86
C ASP A 105 2.72 -3.51 -12.50
N MET A 106 2.57 -4.83 -12.50
CA MET A 106 3.59 -5.78 -12.01
C MET A 106 4.05 -6.80 -13.06
N ASN A 107 3.55 -6.72 -14.29
CA ASN A 107 4.06 -7.45 -15.47
C ASN A 107 4.30 -8.96 -15.24
N TYR A 108 3.31 -9.62 -14.62
CA TYR A 108 3.28 -11.06 -14.43
C TYR A 108 2.90 -11.78 -15.73
N THR A 109 3.55 -12.92 -15.98
CA THR A 109 3.24 -13.85 -17.06
C THR A 109 2.70 -15.15 -16.48
N LEU A 110 1.60 -15.65 -17.06
CA LEU A 110 0.95 -16.89 -16.67
C LEU A 110 1.14 -17.96 -17.73
N ASP A 111 1.24 -19.22 -17.31
CA ASP A 111 1.24 -20.38 -18.19
C ASP A 111 -0.15 -20.69 -18.78
N ASP A 112 -0.23 -21.67 -19.69
CA ASP A 112 -1.48 -22.11 -20.31
C ASP A 112 -2.53 -22.63 -19.30
N GLU A 113 -2.13 -22.95 -18.07
CA GLU A 113 -3.01 -23.40 -16.99
C GLU A 113 -3.45 -22.25 -16.05
N GLY A 114 -2.98 -21.02 -16.27
CA GLY A 114 -3.24 -19.87 -15.42
C GLY A 114 -2.39 -19.83 -14.13
N THR A 115 -1.23 -20.49 -14.13
CA THR A 115 -0.25 -20.44 -13.04
C THR A 115 0.81 -19.39 -13.35
N VAL A 116 1.32 -18.69 -12.35
CA VAL A 116 2.43 -17.75 -12.53
C VAL A 116 3.70 -18.48 -13.01
N GLU A 117 4.27 -18.00 -14.12
CA GLU A 117 5.51 -18.50 -14.71
C GLU A 117 6.69 -17.56 -14.46
N SER A 118 6.47 -16.25 -14.58
CA SER A 118 7.50 -15.24 -14.36
C SER A 118 6.89 -13.87 -14.05
N ALA A 119 7.72 -12.96 -13.57
CA ALA A 119 7.39 -11.54 -13.45
C ALA A 119 8.56 -10.70 -13.99
N ASN A 120 8.27 -9.62 -14.70
CA ASN A 120 9.27 -8.70 -15.22
C ASN A 120 9.00 -7.28 -14.75
N ASN A 121 9.21 -7.08 -13.45
CA ASN A 121 9.00 -5.81 -12.75
C ASN A 121 10.18 -5.56 -11.79
N PRO A 122 10.42 -4.29 -11.41
CA PRO A 122 11.59 -3.92 -10.61
C PRO A 122 11.54 -4.47 -9.18
N LEU A 123 10.36 -4.64 -8.60
CA LEU A 123 10.20 -5.12 -7.22
C LEU A 123 10.60 -6.59 -7.10
N ASP A 124 9.99 -7.47 -7.88
CA ASP A 124 10.32 -8.91 -7.90
C ASP A 124 11.80 -9.14 -8.23
N PHE A 125 12.35 -8.32 -9.15
CA PHE A 125 13.78 -8.37 -9.48
C PHE A 125 14.68 -8.00 -8.31
N MET A 126 14.41 -6.87 -7.63
CA MET A 126 15.20 -6.44 -6.47
C MET A 126 15.09 -7.45 -5.33
N GLU A 127 13.90 -7.94 -5.04
CA GLU A 127 13.65 -8.95 -4.01
C GLU A 127 14.34 -10.29 -4.33
N ASN A 128 14.38 -10.71 -5.60
CA ASN A 128 15.16 -11.87 -6.04
C ASN A 128 16.67 -11.69 -5.75
N LEU A 129 17.21 -10.48 -5.93
CA LEU A 129 18.61 -10.18 -5.62
C LEU A 129 18.89 -10.16 -4.11
N ILE A 130 17.95 -9.65 -3.30
CA ILE A 130 18.03 -9.71 -1.83
C ILE A 130 17.99 -11.17 -1.33
N ALA A 131 17.24 -12.03 -2.02
CA ALA A 131 17.11 -13.45 -1.74
C ALA A 131 18.20 -14.31 -2.41
N ALA A 132 19.11 -13.74 -3.20
CA ALA A 132 20.05 -14.50 -4.01
C ALA A 132 21.04 -15.34 -3.17
N ILE A 133 21.28 -16.56 -3.63
CA ILE A 133 22.34 -17.45 -3.11
C ILE A 133 23.44 -17.71 -4.15
N ASP A 134 23.14 -17.47 -5.43
CA ASP A 134 24.10 -17.64 -6.51
C ASP A 134 25.13 -16.51 -6.49
N SER A 135 26.40 -16.89 -6.43
CA SER A 135 27.55 -15.98 -6.48
C SER A 135 27.55 -15.02 -7.68
N GLU A 136 26.91 -15.38 -8.80
CA GLU A 136 26.80 -14.50 -9.98
C GLU A 136 25.72 -13.42 -9.83
N LYS A 137 24.75 -13.63 -8.93
CA LYS A 137 23.63 -12.70 -8.64
C LYS A 137 23.79 -11.93 -7.33
N LEU A 138 24.83 -12.23 -6.53
CA LEU A 138 25.06 -11.54 -5.25
C LEU A 138 25.40 -10.06 -5.46
N VAL A 139 24.60 -9.20 -4.84
CA VAL A 139 24.92 -7.78 -4.68
C VAL A 139 25.47 -7.59 -3.27
N GLN A 140 26.74 -7.15 -3.18
CA GLN A 140 27.48 -7.06 -1.92
C GLN A 140 26.73 -6.25 -0.84
N THR A 141 26.09 -5.16 -1.25
CA THR A 141 25.25 -4.32 -0.40
C THR A 141 24.14 -5.12 0.30
N PHE A 142 23.46 -6.03 -0.41
CA PHE A 142 22.39 -6.87 0.16
C PHE A 142 22.95 -7.98 1.06
N VAL A 143 24.11 -8.55 0.70
CA VAL A 143 24.82 -9.51 1.57
C VAL A 143 25.15 -8.88 2.91
N GLU A 144 25.75 -7.69 2.91
CA GLU A 144 26.11 -6.96 4.13
C GLU A 144 24.88 -6.61 4.98
N ALA A 145 23.79 -6.19 4.35
CA ALA A 145 22.53 -5.90 5.02
C ALA A 145 22.00 -7.13 5.79
N LYS A 146 22.02 -8.31 5.16
CA LYS A 146 21.52 -9.56 5.77
C LYS A 146 22.46 -10.12 6.83
N GLU A 147 23.77 -10.04 6.63
CA GLU A 147 24.77 -10.42 7.65
C GLU A 147 24.64 -9.56 8.91
N GLN A 148 24.48 -8.24 8.73
CA GLN A 148 24.25 -7.31 9.83
C GLN A 148 22.96 -7.65 10.58
N MET A 149 21.86 -7.87 9.84
CA MET A 149 20.57 -8.15 10.46
C MET A 149 20.55 -9.51 11.17
N SER A 150 21.15 -10.55 10.57
CA SER A 150 21.29 -11.86 11.19
C SER A 150 22.12 -11.82 12.48
N SER A 151 23.19 -11.00 12.49
CA SER A 151 24.00 -10.76 13.68
C SER A 151 23.18 -10.09 14.78
N ALA A 152 22.34 -9.11 14.44
CA ALA A 152 21.45 -8.43 15.37
C ALA A 152 20.42 -9.38 15.99
N ILE A 153 19.73 -10.18 15.17
CA ILE A 153 18.78 -11.20 15.62
C ILE A 153 19.45 -12.23 16.54
N SER A 154 20.66 -12.68 16.19
CA SER A 154 21.41 -13.65 17.00
C SER A 154 21.85 -13.08 18.35
N SER A 155 22.09 -11.77 18.42
CA SER A 155 22.46 -11.08 19.65
C SER A 155 21.27 -10.77 20.55
N ASP A 156 20.11 -10.43 19.95
CA ASP A 156 18.85 -10.07 20.63
C ASP A 156 19.05 -9.00 21.72
N ASP A 157 20.05 -8.12 21.58
CA ASP A 157 20.52 -7.23 22.65
C ASP A 157 20.17 -5.74 22.45
N GLY A 158 19.57 -5.38 21.30
CA GLY A 158 19.16 -4.01 21.00
C GLY A 158 18.51 -3.86 19.62
N HIS A 159 17.98 -2.66 19.37
CA HIS A 159 17.43 -2.26 18.09
C HIS A 159 18.53 -2.23 17.01
N CYS A 160 18.20 -2.69 15.80
CA CYS A 160 19.09 -2.62 14.65
C CYS A 160 18.35 -2.09 13.43
N THR A 161 18.94 -1.08 12.79
CA THR A 161 18.48 -0.57 11.49
C THR A 161 19.63 -0.61 10.52
N TYR A 162 19.35 -1.11 9.32
CA TYR A 162 20.13 -0.91 8.11
C TYR A 162 19.28 -0.08 7.16
N SER A 163 19.89 0.89 6.48
CA SER A 163 19.21 1.76 5.51
C SER A 163 20.16 2.06 4.37
N ASN A 164 19.74 1.88 3.13
CA ASN A 164 20.49 2.31 1.94
C ASN A 164 19.54 2.92 0.92
N ASP A 165 19.69 4.21 0.66
CA ASP A 165 18.90 5.02 -0.29
C ASP A 165 19.66 5.31 -1.60
N GLN A 166 20.81 4.67 -1.83
CA GLN A 166 21.70 4.92 -2.97
C GLN A 166 21.87 3.68 -3.85
N ILE A 167 20.77 3.00 -4.18
CA ILE A 167 20.77 1.85 -5.08
C ILE A 167 20.18 2.28 -6.42
N GLU A 168 20.92 2.07 -7.50
CA GLU A 168 20.53 2.44 -8.86
C GLU A 168 20.56 1.19 -9.73
N PHE A 169 19.49 0.99 -10.49
CA PHE A 169 19.36 -0.12 -11.43
C PHE A 169 19.35 0.41 -12.85
N LEU A 170 20.18 -0.20 -13.70
CA LEU A 170 20.34 0.16 -15.11
C LEU A 170 20.01 -1.06 -15.97
N ARG A 171 19.01 -0.94 -16.83
CA ARG A 171 18.74 -1.92 -17.88
C ARG A 171 19.50 -1.54 -19.13
N GLU A 172 20.38 -2.41 -19.59
CA GLU A 172 21.24 -2.14 -20.76
C GLU A 172 20.99 -3.16 -21.89
N ASP A 173 21.04 -2.71 -23.14
CA ASP A 173 21.06 -3.61 -24.30
C ASP A 173 22.45 -4.24 -24.52
N ASP A 174 22.56 -5.16 -25.48
CA ASP A 174 23.84 -5.79 -25.88
C ASP A 174 24.92 -4.78 -26.35
N SER A 175 24.53 -3.54 -26.62
CA SER A 175 25.42 -2.44 -27.04
C SER A 175 25.72 -1.47 -25.90
N PHE A 176 25.34 -1.77 -24.65
CA PHE A 176 25.49 -0.93 -23.46
C PHE A 176 24.72 0.40 -23.55
N ASN A 177 23.66 0.46 -24.34
CA ASN A 177 22.73 1.58 -24.27
C ASN A 177 21.79 1.36 -23.09
N ILE A 178 21.65 2.38 -22.24
CA ILE A 178 20.67 2.38 -21.15
C ILE A 178 19.29 2.45 -21.79
N LEU A 179 18.48 1.44 -21.51
CA LEU A 179 17.09 1.30 -21.97
C LEU A 179 16.10 1.79 -20.92
N ASP A 180 16.46 1.69 -19.65
CA ASP A 180 15.61 2.03 -18.51
C ASP A 180 16.49 2.16 -17.25
N GLN A 181 16.08 3.00 -16.32
CA GLN A 181 16.76 3.19 -15.04
C GLN A 181 15.76 3.48 -13.93
N PHE A 182 16.04 2.97 -12.73
CA PHE A 182 15.28 3.32 -11.55
C PHE A 182 16.18 3.41 -10.33
N SER A 183 15.77 4.27 -9.40
CA SER A 183 16.38 4.44 -8.10
C SER A 183 15.59 3.64 -7.06
N ALA A 184 16.29 3.03 -6.12
CA ALA A 184 15.70 2.21 -5.09
C ALA A 184 16.35 2.46 -3.71
N SER A 185 15.57 2.17 -2.67
CA SER A 185 16.04 2.12 -1.29
C SER A 185 15.68 0.80 -0.64
N LEU A 186 16.52 0.37 0.30
CA LEU A 186 16.32 -0.79 1.14
C LEU A 186 16.52 -0.39 2.60
N ASP A 187 15.48 -0.58 3.41
CA ASP A 187 15.54 -0.46 4.86
C ASP A 187 15.25 -1.83 5.50
N LEU A 188 16.08 -2.23 6.46
CA LEU A 188 15.83 -3.38 7.32
C LEU A 188 15.81 -2.92 8.77
N THR A 189 14.74 -3.22 9.50
CA THR A 189 14.62 -2.87 10.91
C THR A 189 14.27 -4.09 11.74
N TYR A 190 15.06 -4.33 12.79
CA TYR A 190 14.80 -5.34 13.80
C TYR A 190 14.59 -4.71 15.17
N ILE A 191 13.48 -5.08 15.79
CA ILE A 191 13.10 -4.61 17.13
C ILE A 191 12.86 -5.82 18.03
N PRO A 192 13.69 -6.05 19.06
CA PRO A 192 13.42 -7.08 20.05
C PRO A 192 12.23 -6.72 20.95
N SER A 193 11.40 -7.71 21.27
CA SER A 193 10.25 -7.67 22.20
C SER A 193 10.63 -7.26 23.62
N ALA A 194 11.91 -7.35 23.99
CA ALA A 194 12.40 -6.78 25.25
C ALA A 194 12.27 -5.24 25.32
N PHE A 195 12.12 -4.58 24.16
CA PHE A 195 12.07 -3.12 24.04
C PHE A 195 10.69 -2.58 23.62
N VAL A 196 9.77 -3.44 23.18
CA VAL A 196 8.44 -3.08 22.67
C VAL A 196 7.44 -4.20 23.00
N GLU A 197 6.17 -3.87 23.26
CA GLU A 197 5.11 -4.87 23.56
C GLU A 197 4.66 -5.69 22.34
N ILE A 198 5.45 -5.69 21.26
CA ILE A 198 5.19 -6.46 20.04
C ILE A 198 6.18 -7.62 19.95
N ASP A 199 5.75 -8.73 19.32
CA ASP A 199 6.62 -9.86 19.03
C ASP A 199 7.86 -9.42 18.23
N ASN A 200 8.98 -10.12 18.44
CA ASN A 200 10.21 -9.88 17.69
C ASN A 200 9.90 -9.94 16.19
N LYS A 201 10.33 -8.94 15.42
CA LYS A 201 10.12 -8.91 13.96
C LYS A 201 11.26 -8.22 13.23
N VAL A 202 11.43 -8.59 11.97
CA VAL A 202 12.24 -7.86 10.99
C VAL A 202 11.29 -7.26 9.96
N ASP A 203 11.26 -5.95 9.85
CA ASP A 203 10.57 -5.26 8.77
C ASP A 203 11.60 -4.95 7.67
N GLN A 204 11.35 -5.42 6.45
CA GLN A 204 12.10 -5.09 5.23
C GLN A 204 11.25 -4.17 4.36
N THR A 205 11.73 -2.96 4.10
CA THR A 205 11.04 -1.99 3.26
C THR A 205 11.85 -1.72 2.01
N VAL A 206 11.17 -1.76 0.86
CA VAL A 206 11.73 -1.43 -0.44
C VAL A 206 10.92 -0.28 -1.03
N LEU A 207 11.58 0.81 -1.40
CA LEU A 207 10.96 1.89 -2.17
C LEU A 207 11.67 1.99 -3.51
N ILE A 208 10.91 2.05 -4.61
CA ILE A 208 11.42 2.18 -5.97
C ILE A 208 10.72 3.36 -6.63
N ALA A 209 11.51 4.23 -7.24
CA ALA A 209 11.03 5.34 -8.05
C ALA A 209 11.77 5.30 -9.39
N PHE A 210 11.01 5.41 -10.47
CA PHE A 210 11.59 5.53 -11.80
C PHE A 210 12.08 6.96 -11.99
N ASP A 211 13.36 7.10 -12.35
CA ASP A 211 13.88 8.39 -12.73
C ASP A 211 13.29 8.74 -14.10
N GLN A 212 12.68 9.93 -14.23
CA GLN A 212 12.19 10.41 -15.52
C GLN A 212 13.30 10.27 -16.57
N ASP A 213 13.06 9.48 -17.62
CA ASP A 213 13.98 9.40 -18.74
C ASP A 213 14.02 10.80 -19.40
N PRO A 214 15.16 11.52 -19.38
CA PRO A 214 15.25 12.84 -19.98
C PRO A 214 15.09 12.83 -21.51
N THR A 215 14.98 11.65 -22.12
CA THR A 215 14.85 11.44 -23.57
C THR A 215 13.48 10.94 -24.02
N VAL A 216 12.60 10.53 -23.09
CA VAL A 216 11.25 10.04 -23.38
C VAL A 216 10.25 10.98 -22.69
N GLU A 217 9.47 11.70 -23.49
CA GLU A 217 8.30 12.49 -23.03
C GLU A 217 7.15 11.55 -22.64
N THR A 218 7.36 10.69 -21.64
CA THR A 218 6.25 9.95 -21.02
C THR A 218 6.20 10.36 -19.55
N ASP A 219 5.10 11.01 -19.17
CA ASP A 219 4.83 11.54 -17.83
C ASP A 219 4.40 10.45 -16.82
N ASP A 220 4.46 9.17 -17.21
CA ASP A 220 4.03 8.03 -16.38
C ASP A 220 5.06 7.73 -15.30
N GLU A 221 5.09 8.55 -14.24
CA GLU A 221 5.87 8.25 -13.04
C GLU A 221 5.17 7.15 -12.23
N ILE A 222 5.81 5.98 -12.19
CA ILE A 222 5.37 4.83 -11.38
C ILE A 222 6.28 4.72 -10.16
N GLN A 223 5.67 4.54 -8.99
CA GLN A 223 6.39 4.34 -7.74
C GLN A 223 5.91 3.05 -7.06
N PHE A 224 6.85 2.31 -6.47
CA PHE A 224 6.57 1.10 -5.70
C PHE A 224 7.02 1.32 -4.26
N ALA A 225 6.16 0.97 -3.31
CA ALA A 225 6.52 0.84 -1.91
C ALA A 225 6.11 -0.56 -1.44
N ALA A 226 7.07 -1.33 -0.95
CA ALA A 226 6.85 -2.68 -0.47
C ALA A 226 7.34 -2.87 0.97
N LEU A 227 6.66 -3.72 1.73
CA LEU A 227 6.99 -4.07 3.10
C LEU A 227 6.82 -5.58 3.29
N ASP A 228 7.91 -6.23 3.69
CA ASP A 228 7.93 -7.61 4.15
C ASP A 228 8.13 -7.64 5.66
N ARG A 229 7.18 -8.22 6.41
CA ARG A 229 7.35 -8.52 7.83
C ARG A 229 7.77 -9.97 8.00
N ILE A 230 8.97 -10.16 8.53
CA ILE A 230 9.62 -11.47 8.64
C ILE A 230 9.77 -11.80 10.13
N ALA A 231 9.32 -13.00 10.52
CA ALA A 231 9.59 -13.53 11.85
C ALA A 231 11.12 -13.80 12.00
N PRO A 232 11.75 -13.51 13.14
CA PRO A 232 13.20 -13.65 13.29
C PRO A 232 13.71 -15.07 12.99
N GLU A 233 12.92 -16.09 13.31
CA GLU A 233 13.22 -17.49 13.02
C GLU A 233 13.17 -17.84 11.52
N ASN A 234 12.44 -17.04 10.73
CA ASN A 234 12.34 -17.15 9.28
C ASN A 234 13.42 -16.34 8.55
N PHE A 235 14.07 -15.39 9.24
CA PHE A 235 15.11 -14.56 8.65
C PHE A 235 16.37 -15.39 8.39
N LYS A 236 16.81 -15.42 7.14
CA LYS A 236 18.02 -16.13 6.72
C LYS A 236 19.12 -15.13 6.34
N GLU A 237 20.33 -15.34 6.86
CA GLU A 237 21.53 -14.59 6.49
C GLU A 237 21.83 -14.67 4.97
N SER A 238 21.48 -15.80 4.34
CA SER A 238 21.60 -16.03 2.91
C SER A 238 20.37 -16.79 2.40
N GLY A 239 19.87 -16.43 1.22
CA GLY A 239 18.67 -17.01 0.65
C GLY A 239 17.37 -16.31 1.02
N PHE A 240 16.25 -16.88 0.57
CA PHE A 240 14.92 -16.30 0.78
C PHE A 240 14.49 -16.38 2.24
N SER A 241 14.09 -15.22 2.79
CA SER A 241 13.49 -15.10 4.12
C SER A 241 11.98 -15.01 3.97
N GLU A 242 11.26 -16.00 4.46
CA GLU A 242 9.82 -16.07 4.25
C GLU A 242 9.08 -15.05 5.13
N ALA A 243 8.52 -14.03 4.47
CA ALA A 243 7.66 -13.03 5.08
C ALA A 243 6.32 -13.65 5.54
N LYS A 244 5.81 -13.14 6.66
CA LYS A 244 4.49 -13.44 7.23
C LYS A 244 3.45 -12.41 6.84
N VAL A 245 3.87 -11.19 6.56
CA VAL A 245 3.04 -10.16 5.96
C VAL A 245 3.81 -9.56 4.78
N ARG A 246 3.11 -9.36 3.66
CA ARG A 246 3.63 -8.71 2.46
C ARG A 246 2.69 -7.60 2.05
N GLN A 247 3.19 -6.38 1.94
CA GLN A 247 2.39 -5.23 1.51
C GLN A 247 3.08 -4.55 0.34
N ILE A 248 2.31 -4.18 -0.68
CA ILE A 248 2.77 -3.39 -1.80
C ILE A 248 1.78 -2.27 -2.08
N LYS A 249 2.31 -1.10 -2.43
CA LYS A 249 1.58 0.01 -3.01
C LYS A 249 2.27 0.43 -4.30
N VAL A 250 1.55 0.42 -5.40
CA VAL A 250 1.96 0.95 -6.69
C VAL A 250 1.17 2.23 -6.95
N ILE A 251 1.85 3.31 -7.29
CA ILE A 251 1.24 4.63 -7.53
C ILE A 251 1.63 5.06 -8.93
N HIS A 252 0.64 5.46 -9.71
CA HIS A 252 0.84 6.15 -11.00
C HIS A 252 0.35 7.57 -10.84
N GLN A 253 1.04 8.51 -11.50
CA GLN A 253 0.64 9.92 -11.48
C GLN A 253 -0.40 10.26 -12.55
N GLU A 254 -0.34 9.65 -13.73
CA GLU A 254 -1.18 10.02 -14.87
C GLU A 254 -1.74 8.78 -15.61
N PRO A 255 -3.06 8.52 -15.59
CA PRO A 255 -4.00 9.08 -14.62
C PRO A 255 -3.61 8.64 -13.19
N PRO A 256 -3.99 9.42 -12.16
CA PRO A 256 -3.66 9.07 -10.80
C PRO A 256 -4.40 7.80 -10.38
N GLN A 257 -3.64 6.72 -10.20
CA GLN A 257 -4.16 5.41 -9.80
C GLN A 257 -3.30 4.78 -8.72
N ILE A 258 -3.93 3.99 -7.87
CA ILE A 258 -3.27 3.26 -6.79
C ILE A 258 -3.70 1.80 -6.85
N LEU A 259 -2.71 0.91 -6.89
CA LEU A 259 -2.85 -0.50 -6.58
C LEU A 259 -2.24 -0.75 -5.20
N THR A 260 -2.97 -1.38 -4.30
CA THR A 260 -2.46 -1.87 -3.02
C THR A 260 -2.66 -3.36 -2.93
N VAL A 261 -1.69 -4.10 -2.42
CA VAL A 261 -1.90 -5.49 -1.98
C VAL A 261 -1.39 -5.64 -0.55
N ASP A 262 -2.15 -6.35 0.28
CA ASP A 262 -1.80 -6.71 1.64
C ASP A 262 -2.08 -8.20 1.83
N GLU A 263 -1.02 -9.00 1.93
CA GLU A 263 -1.11 -10.42 2.23
C GLU A 263 -0.61 -10.67 3.65
N ASP A 264 -1.52 -11.04 4.54
CA ASP A 264 -1.19 -11.44 5.90
C ASP A 264 -1.43 -12.94 6.05
N TYR A 265 -0.34 -13.68 6.14
CA TYR A 265 -0.32 -15.14 6.29
C TYR A 265 -0.34 -15.59 7.77
N LEU A 266 -0.29 -14.66 8.73
CA LEU A 266 -0.15 -14.97 10.14
C LEU A 266 -1.47 -14.85 10.90
N GLU A 267 -2.05 -13.64 10.92
CA GLU A 267 -3.19 -13.33 11.79
C GLU A 267 -4.50 -13.58 11.06
N SER A 268 -4.72 -12.85 9.97
CA SER A 268 -5.95 -12.90 9.19
C SER A 268 -5.96 -14.09 8.22
N LYS A 269 -4.81 -14.46 7.65
CA LYS A 269 -4.68 -15.42 6.54
C LYS A 269 -5.44 -14.99 5.28
N TYR A 270 -5.53 -13.68 5.08
CA TYR A 270 -6.16 -13.07 3.91
C TYR A 270 -5.12 -12.37 3.03
N GLY A 271 -5.36 -12.41 1.73
CA GLY A 271 -4.76 -11.49 0.76
C GLY A 271 -5.80 -10.47 0.31
N THR A 272 -5.51 -9.18 0.41
CA THR A 272 -6.39 -8.11 -0.07
C THR A 272 -5.72 -7.34 -1.17
N LEU A 273 -6.38 -7.17 -2.31
CA LEU A 273 -5.98 -6.24 -3.37
C LEU A 273 -6.99 -5.11 -3.43
N GLY A 274 -6.51 -3.88 -3.44
CA GLY A 274 -7.28 -2.67 -3.69
C GLY A 274 -6.80 -2.02 -4.98
N TYR A 275 -7.72 -1.59 -5.83
CA TYR A 275 -7.42 -0.78 -7.00
C TYR A 275 -8.33 0.44 -6.98
N ALA A 276 -7.77 1.63 -7.15
CA ALA A 276 -8.53 2.88 -7.17
C ALA A 276 -8.03 3.83 -8.25
N LEU A 277 -8.97 4.42 -8.98
CA LEU A 277 -8.73 5.62 -9.79
C LEU A 277 -9.10 6.84 -8.95
N LEU A 278 -8.17 7.79 -8.85
CA LEU A 278 -8.36 9.00 -8.07
C LEU A 278 -8.88 10.13 -8.95
N ASN A 279 -9.72 10.99 -8.39
CA ASN A 279 -10.11 12.22 -9.06
C ASN A 279 -8.92 13.18 -9.12
N GLN A 280 -8.92 14.05 -10.12
CA GLN A 280 -7.86 15.03 -10.35
C GLN A 280 -8.48 16.43 -10.49
N THR A 281 -7.78 17.44 -9.99
CA THR A 281 -8.12 18.83 -10.23
C THR A 281 -7.80 19.20 -11.67
N CYS A 282 -8.61 20.05 -12.28
CA CYS A 282 -8.30 20.56 -13.61
C CYS A 282 -7.13 21.55 -13.54
N LEU A 283 -6.35 21.65 -14.61
CA LEU A 283 -5.14 22.47 -14.65
C LEU A 283 -5.45 23.93 -14.99
N ASP A 284 -4.63 24.84 -14.46
CA ASP A 284 -4.61 26.25 -14.86
C ASP A 284 -3.62 26.40 -16.04
N ASP A 285 -4.14 26.76 -17.21
CA ASP A 285 -3.31 27.08 -18.38
C ASP A 285 -2.92 28.57 -18.27
N ASP A 286 -1.71 28.85 -17.78
CA ASP A 286 -1.19 30.21 -17.51
C ASP A 286 -1.56 31.29 -18.56
N GLU A 287 -2.47 32.20 -18.19
CA GLU A 287 -2.27 33.68 -18.16
C GLU A 287 -3.57 34.45 -17.79
N GLU A 288 -4.71 33.80 -17.50
CA GLU A 288 -5.95 34.46 -17.01
C GLU A 288 -6.79 33.65 -15.96
N ASN A 289 -6.18 32.85 -15.09
CA ASN A 289 -6.86 32.09 -14.01
C ASN A 289 -8.02 31.19 -14.49
N VAL A 290 -7.96 30.66 -15.71
CA VAL A 290 -9.04 29.83 -16.26
C VAL A 290 -8.65 28.37 -16.11
N VAL A 291 -9.16 27.74 -15.06
CA VAL A 291 -9.08 26.29 -14.85
C VAL A 291 -9.85 25.59 -15.98
N THR A 292 -9.15 24.82 -16.82
CA THR A 292 -9.77 24.02 -17.89
C THR A 292 -9.38 22.56 -17.78
N CYS A 293 -10.36 21.68 -17.78
CA CYS A 293 -10.13 20.25 -17.83
C CYS A 293 -9.73 19.87 -19.27
N PRO A 294 -8.83 18.89 -19.46
CA PRO A 294 -8.47 18.40 -20.79
C PRO A 294 -9.71 18.02 -21.62
N ASP A 295 -9.63 18.28 -22.93
CA ASP A 295 -10.71 17.97 -23.87
C ASP A 295 -11.08 16.47 -23.81
N GLY A 296 -12.34 16.19 -23.48
CA GLY A 296 -12.86 14.81 -23.39
C GLY A 296 -12.87 14.21 -21.98
N SER A 297 -12.34 14.92 -20.98
CA SER A 297 -12.46 14.51 -19.57
C SER A 297 -13.91 14.44 -19.12
N ILE A 298 -14.24 13.39 -18.36
CA ILE A 298 -15.49 13.33 -17.60
C ILE A 298 -15.30 14.18 -16.36
N THR A 299 -16.23 15.11 -16.10
CA THR A 299 -16.14 16.06 -14.99
C THR A 299 -17.29 15.89 -14.01
N LYS A 300 -17.00 16.18 -12.74
CA LYS A 300 -17.97 16.33 -11.66
C LYS A 300 -18.10 17.82 -11.36
N GLU A 301 -19.34 18.32 -11.29
CA GLU A 301 -19.63 19.66 -10.76
C GLU A 301 -19.50 19.68 -9.24
N ILE A 302 -18.91 20.76 -8.71
CA ILE A 302 -18.86 21.02 -7.28
C ILE A 302 -20.28 21.21 -6.74
N GLU A 303 -20.58 20.63 -5.58
CA GLU A 303 -21.90 20.66 -4.96
C GLU A 303 -22.01 21.70 -3.84
N HIS A 304 -20.90 22.13 -3.24
CA HIS A 304 -20.91 23.08 -2.12
C HIS A 304 -20.91 24.56 -2.57
N PRO A 305 -21.89 25.41 -2.16
CA PRO A 305 -22.00 26.79 -2.63
C PRO A 305 -20.77 27.67 -2.37
N ALA A 306 -20.14 27.52 -1.21
CA ALA A 306 -18.96 28.29 -0.83
C ALA A 306 -17.69 27.96 -1.64
N CYS A 307 -17.74 26.90 -2.47
CA CYS A 307 -16.66 26.53 -3.36
C CYS A 307 -16.87 27.02 -4.81
N PHE A 308 -17.96 27.75 -5.07
CA PHE A 308 -18.13 28.50 -6.32
C PHE A 308 -17.47 29.87 -6.17
N ASP A 309 -16.65 30.25 -7.15
CA ASP A 309 -16.10 31.59 -7.33
C ASP A 309 -15.65 32.26 -6.01
N LEU A 310 -14.46 31.89 -5.51
CA LEU A 310 -13.79 32.59 -4.41
C LEU A 310 -13.42 34.02 -4.86
N ILE A 311 -14.39 34.92 -4.86
CA ILE A 311 -14.24 36.35 -5.14
C ILE A 311 -14.37 37.07 -3.79
N ASP A 312 -13.37 37.85 -3.41
CA ASP A 312 -13.43 38.68 -2.20
C ASP A 312 -14.45 39.83 -2.33
N ASP A 313 -14.69 40.50 -1.21
CA ASP A 313 -15.62 41.63 -1.12
C ASP A 313 -15.25 42.83 -2.02
N ASP A 314 -14.02 42.87 -2.54
CA ASP A 314 -13.53 43.91 -3.45
C ASP A 314 -13.65 43.49 -4.94
N GLY A 315 -14.13 42.27 -5.22
CA GLY A 315 -14.32 41.74 -6.56
C GLY A 315 -13.08 41.08 -7.15
N ASP A 316 -12.04 40.87 -6.36
CA ASP A 316 -10.81 40.18 -6.75
C ASP A 316 -10.92 38.69 -6.38
N SER A 317 -10.40 37.84 -7.26
CA SER A 317 -10.30 36.41 -6.99
C SER A 317 -9.36 36.18 -5.81
N LEU A 318 -9.79 35.46 -4.77
CA LEU A 318 -8.98 35.07 -3.60
C LEU A 318 -7.93 34.02 -4.03
N THR A 319 -6.95 34.43 -4.83
CA THR A 319 -5.83 33.59 -5.28
C THR A 319 -4.63 33.65 -4.33
N GLU A 320 -4.78 34.16 -3.10
CA GLU A 320 -3.67 34.29 -2.13
C GLU A 320 -3.50 33.05 -1.22
N HIS A 321 -4.26 31.97 -1.45
CA HIS A 321 -3.79 30.64 -1.06
C HIS A 321 -3.39 29.91 -2.34
N ASP A 322 -2.11 29.58 -2.45
CA ASP A 322 -1.48 28.75 -3.50
C ASP A 322 -2.05 27.30 -3.55
N GLU A 323 -3.28 27.08 -3.10
CA GLU A 323 -3.97 25.79 -3.17
C GLU A 323 -4.70 25.73 -4.51
N ALA A 324 -4.11 24.97 -5.45
CA ALA A 324 -4.57 24.76 -6.82
C ALA A 324 -6.10 24.73 -6.95
N ASP A 325 -6.62 25.70 -7.70
CA ASP A 325 -8.02 26.10 -7.81
C ASP A 325 -8.97 24.92 -8.17
N GLU A 326 -9.62 24.31 -7.17
CA GLU A 326 -10.74 23.36 -7.30
C GLU A 326 -12.04 24.06 -7.79
N ARG A 327 -11.94 24.99 -8.74
CA ARG A 327 -13.06 25.84 -9.17
C ARG A 327 -14.04 25.08 -10.05
N ASN A 328 -15.29 25.02 -9.58
CA ASN A 328 -16.49 24.63 -10.33
C ASN A 328 -16.56 23.17 -10.84
N THR A 329 -15.45 22.58 -11.29
CA THR A 329 -15.40 21.22 -11.83
C THR A 329 -14.09 20.49 -11.53
N VAL A 330 -14.18 19.18 -11.25
CA VAL A 330 -13.03 18.28 -11.13
C VAL A 330 -13.12 17.14 -12.13
N ILE A 331 -11.98 16.58 -12.54
CA ILE A 331 -11.93 15.38 -13.37
C ILE A 331 -12.38 14.20 -12.52
N SER A 332 -13.44 13.53 -12.98
CA SER A 332 -13.97 12.33 -12.35
C SER A 332 -13.41 11.11 -13.09
N ASN A 333 -12.38 10.50 -12.52
CA ASN A 333 -11.82 9.29 -13.08
C ASN A 333 -12.68 8.09 -12.65
N SER A 334 -12.96 7.20 -13.59
CA SER A 334 -13.73 5.98 -13.35
C SER A 334 -13.39 4.95 -14.41
N PHE A 335 -13.60 3.68 -14.09
CA PHE A 335 -13.43 2.56 -15.00
C PHE A 335 -14.72 1.76 -15.11
N THR A 336 -14.81 0.98 -16.19
CA THR A 336 -15.90 0.04 -16.44
C THR A 336 -15.29 -1.34 -16.64
N ILE A 337 -15.88 -2.35 -16.02
CA ILE A 337 -15.50 -3.75 -16.19
C ILE A 337 -16.45 -4.40 -17.20
N GLY A 338 -15.88 -5.10 -18.19
CA GLY A 338 -16.65 -5.76 -19.25
C GLY A 338 -17.13 -4.80 -20.34
N ASP A 339 -18.30 -5.07 -20.92
CA ASP A 339 -18.85 -4.31 -22.05
C ASP A 339 -19.74 -3.12 -21.65
N GLY A 340 -19.88 -2.87 -20.35
CA GLY A 340 -20.69 -1.81 -19.78
C GLY A 340 -22.21 -2.07 -19.81
N SER A 341 -22.65 -3.30 -20.07
CA SER A 341 -24.07 -3.66 -20.04
C SER A 341 -24.63 -3.91 -18.63
N ASN A 342 -23.75 -4.18 -17.66
CA ASN A 342 -24.11 -4.34 -16.25
C ASN A 342 -23.82 -3.05 -15.48
N ASP A 343 -24.88 -2.35 -15.05
CA ASP A 343 -24.78 -1.09 -14.31
C ASP A 343 -24.00 -1.20 -12.99
N ALA A 344 -23.87 -2.39 -12.41
CA ALA A 344 -23.07 -2.62 -11.20
C ALA A 344 -21.56 -2.59 -11.49
N LEU A 345 -21.16 -2.70 -12.76
CA LEU A 345 -19.78 -2.76 -13.23
C LEU A 345 -19.36 -1.52 -14.04
N THR A 346 -20.20 -0.49 -14.08
CA THR A 346 -19.95 0.78 -14.77
C THR A 346 -19.72 1.92 -13.78
N ASP A 347 -18.93 2.91 -14.21
CA ASP A 347 -18.59 4.12 -13.46
C ASP A 347 -18.00 3.81 -12.08
N LEU A 348 -17.14 2.80 -12.02
CA LEU A 348 -16.46 2.37 -10.80
C LEU A 348 -15.25 3.24 -10.52
N GLN A 349 -14.97 3.50 -9.25
CA GLN A 349 -13.74 4.18 -8.81
C GLN A 349 -12.84 3.30 -7.96
N ARG A 350 -13.42 2.31 -7.28
CA ARG A 350 -12.68 1.38 -6.44
C ARG A 350 -13.08 -0.05 -6.71
N LEU A 351 -12.10 -0.93 -6.68
CA LEU A 351 -12.22 -2.38 -6.68
C LEU A 351 -11.47 -2.89 -5.45
N LYS A 352 -12.03 -3.86 -4.74
CA LYS A 352 -11.34 -4.61 -3.70
C LYS A 352 -11.56 -6.10 -3.93
N VAL A 353 -10.51 -6.87 -3.77
CA VAL A 353 -10.52 -8.32 -3.85
C VAL A 353 -9.95 -8.86 -2.55
N GLU A 354 -10.66 -9.76 -1.89
CA GLU A 354 -10.18 -10.47 -0.71
C GLU A 354 -10.05 -11.96 -1.04
N VAL A 355 -8.88 -12.55 -0.77
CA VAL A 355 -8.57 -13.97 -0.91
C VAL A 355 -8.46 -14.57 0.48
N ASP A 356 -9.44 -15.38 0.84
CA ASP A 356 -9.43 -16.24 2.03
C ASP A 356 -8.59 -17.48 1.73
N TYR A 357 -7.30 -17.45 2.06
CA TYR A 357 -6.40 -18.56 1.76
C TYR A 357 -6.88 -19.89 2.37
N PRO A 358 -7.27 -19.96 3.67
CA PRO A 358 -7.76 -21.19 4.29
C PRO A 358 -8.96 -21.82 3.59
N ASN A 359 -9.90 -21.01 3.12
CA ASN A 359 -11.13 -21.51 2.48
C ASN A 359 -11.04 -21.53 0.94
N ALA A 360 -9.93 -21.06 0.37
CA ALA A 360 -9.76 -20.81 -1.06
C ALA A 360 -10.94 -20.03 -1.65
N GLU A 361 -11.46 -19.06 -0.91
CA GLU A 361 -12.59 -18.23 -1.31
C GLU A 361 -12.09 -16.86 -1.73
N ILE A 362 -12.60 -16.34 -2.84
CA ILE A 362 -12.25 -15.00 -3.32
C ILE A 362 -13.52 -14.15 -3.35
N ARG A 363 -13.48 -12.97 -2.74
CA ARG A 363 -14.60 -12.03 -2.64
C ARG A 363 -14.24 -10.75 -3.37
N VAL A 364 -15.12 -10.28 -4.24
CA VAL A 364 -14.92 -9.05 -5.00
C VAL A 364 -15.94 -8.01 -4.59
N TYR A 365 -15.45 -6.79 -4.34
CA TYR A 365 -16.20 -5.63 -3.94
C TYR A 365 -15.88 -4.49 -4.90
N VAL A 366 -16.87 -3.65 -5.20
CA VAL A 366 -16.71 -2.49 -6.07
C VAL A 366 -17.42 -1.30 -5.46
N SER A 367 -16.91 -0.10 -5.74
CA SER A 367 -17.55 1.15 -5.33
C SER A 367 -17.50 2.17 -6.46
N LYS A 368 -18.58 2.96 -6.59
CA LYS A 368 -18.70 4.04 -7.59
C LYS A 368 -18.10 5.36 -7.14
N PHE A 369 -17.58 5.42 -5.91
CA PHE A 369 -16.94 6.59 -5.34
C PHE A 369 -15.75 6.16 -4.50
N SER A 370 -14.75 7.03 -4.40
CA SER A 370 -13.61 6.87 -3.51
C SER A 370 -13.97 7.19 -2.06
N THR A 371 -14.75 8.25 -1.85
CA THR A 371 -15.18 8.76 -0.56
C THR A 371 -16.53 9.45 -0.69
N ALA A 372 -17.25 9.56 0.41
CA ALA A 372 -18.49 10.33 0.48
C ALA A 372 -18.61 11.01 1.85
N ILE A 373 -19.18 12.20 1.88
CA ILE A 373 -19.47 12.92 3.12
C ILE A 373 -20.93 13.36 3.17
N TYR A 374 -21.47 13.46 4.38
CA TYR A 374 -22.79 14.05 4.61
C TYR A 374 -22.74 15.57 4.40
N LYS A 375 -23.74 16.13 3.72
CA LYS A 375 -23.92 17.58 3.64
C LYS A 375 -24.32 18.14 5.01
N ALA A 376 -23.79 19.31 5.36
CA ALA A 376 -24.37 20.11 6.42
C ALA A 376 -25.76 20.59 5.96
N LEU A 377 -26.81 20.28 6.73
CA LEU A 377 -28.17 20.70 6.42
C LEU A 377 -28.63 21.71 7.47
N GLU A 378 -29.04 22.89 7.03
CA GLU A 378 -29.77 23.84 7.88
C GLU A 378 -31.09 23.19 8.33
N ASP A 379 -31.37 23.32 9.63
CA ASP A 379 -32.51 22.78 10.39
C ASP A 379 -33.86 23.42 10.01
N ASP A 380 -34.13 23.54 8.70
CA ASP A 380 -35.31 24.19 8.12
C ASP A 380 -36.43 23.19 7.79
N ARG A 381 -36.20 21.90 8.02
CA ARG A 381 -37.19 20.84 7.83
C ARG A 381 -37.44 20.16 9.16
N GLU A 382 -38.71 20.13 9.61
CA GLU A 382 -39.25 19.38 10.75
C GLU A 382 -39.02 17.84 10.71
N THR A 383 -38.00 17.38 10.00
CA THR A 383 -37.53 16.01 9.96
C THR A 383 -36.08 16.03 10.37
N GLU A 384 -35.80 15.61 11.62
CA GLU A 384 -34.49 15.16 12.08
C GLU A 384 -33.87 14.33 10.94
N ILE A 385 -32.85 14.85 10.27
CA ILE A 385 -32.01 14.05 9.39
C ILE A 385 -30.82 13.67 10.24
N PRO A 386 -30.69 12.38 10.58
CA PRO A 386 -29.61 11.87 11.41
C PRO A 386 -28.24 12.24 10.88
N GLN A 387 -27.40 12.77 11.76
CA GLN A 387 -25.98 12.86 11.50
C GLN A 387 -25.33 11.51 11.79
N GLY A 388 -24.55 10.99 10.85
CA GLY A 388 -23.62 9.87 11.06
C GLY A 388 -24.29 8.49 11.21
N ASP A 389 -25.11 8.30 12.24
CA ASP A 389 -25.53 6.98 12.70
C ASP A 389 -27.05 6.68 12.59
N ASP A 390 -27.95 7.66 12.74
CA ASP A 390 -29.39 7.33 12.76
C ASP A 390 -30.06 7.19 11.37
N ASN A 391 -29.32 7.38 10.26
CA ASN A 391 -29.82 7.17 8.89
C ASN A 391 -28.92 6.22 8.09
N PRO A 392 -29.16 4.90 8.18
CA PRO A 392 -28.34 3.89 7.52
C PRO A 392 -28.51 3.87 5.98
N ASN A 393 -29.39 4.69 5.41
CA ASN A 393 -29.61 4.77 3.96
C ASN A 393 -29.83 6.23 3.52
N PRO A 394 -28.77 7.06 3.51
CA PRO A 394 -28.88 8.42 3.01
C PRO A 394 -29.32 8.45 1.55
N THR A 395 -30.11 9.46 1.19
CA THR A 395 -30.44 9.75 -0.21
C THR A 395 -29.27 10.44 -0.90
N ARG A 396 -29.19 10.36 -2.23
CA ARG A 396 -28.16 11.03 -3.05
C ARG A 396 -28.01 12.51 -2.71
N GLU A 397 -29.12 13.19 -2.40
CA GLU A 397 -29.15 14.61 -2.11
C GLU A 397 -28.52 14.96 -0.75
N GLN A 398 -28.37 13.98 0.15
CA GLN A 398 -27.77 14.13 1.48
C GLN A 398 -26.25 13.94 1.48
N LEU A 399 -25.69 13.44 0.37
CA LEU A 399 -24.26 13.12 0.25
C LEU A 399 -23.57 13.97 -0.81
N ILE A 400 -22.29 14.27 -0.57
CA ILE A 400 -21.32 14.70 -1.58
C ILE A 400 -20.41 13.52 -1.85
N TYR A 401 -20.43 12.99 -3.07
CA TYR A 401 -19.52 11.93 -3.49
C TYR A 401 -18.22 12.53 -4.01
N ASN A 402 -17.09 11.92 -3.64
CA ASN A 402 -15.75 12.38 -3.95
C ASN A 402 -15.58 13.88 -3.65
N PRO A 403 -15.83 14.30 -2.40
CA PRO A 403 -15.72 15.70 -2.04
C PRO A 403 -14.30 16.19 -2.31
N THR A 404 -14.20 17.41 -2.81
CA THR A 404 -12.90 18.07 -2.91
C THR A 404 -12.43 18.55 -1.52
N SER A 405 -11.21 19.08 -1.46
CA SER A 405 -10.67 19.65 -0.21
C SER A 405 -11.53 20.82 0.26
N CYS A 406 -11.92 21.70 -0.68
CA CYS A 406 -12.84 22.81 -0.43
C CYS A 406 -14.21 22.34 0.07
N GLU A 407 -14.81 21.32 -0.56
CA GLU A 407 -16.13 20.80 -0.14
C GLU A 407 -16.06 20.23 1.27
N SER A 408 -15.02 19.45 1.58
CA SER A 408 -14.82 18.85 2.90
C SER A 408 -14.60 19.91 3.99
N TYR A 409 -13.81 20.94 3.69
CA TYR A 409 -13.57 22.06 4.60
C TYR A 409 -14.84 22.86 4.87
N ASN A 410 -15.59 23.24 3.83
CA ASN A 410 -16.78 24.05 4.03
C ASN A 410 -17.93 23.27 4.67
N VAL A 411 -18.09 21.97 4.41
CA VAL A 411 -19.02 21.14 5.19
C VAL A 411 -18.64 21.12 6.67
N SER A 412 -17.35 20.99 6.99
CA SER A 412 -16.86 21.03 8.38
C SER A 412 -17.14 22.39 9.04
N LYS A 413 -16.98 23.48 8.27
CA LYS A 413 -17.29 24.85 8.72
C LYS A 413 -18.79 25.03 8.99
N ASP A 414 -19.65 24.60 8.07
CA ASP A 414 -21.10 24.68 8.24
C ASP A 414 -21.55 23.87 9.47
N LEU A 415 -20.97 22.69 9.70
CA LEU A 415 -21.23 21.89 10.90
C LEU A 415 -20.81 22.61 12.19
N PHE A 416 -19.66 23.30 12.18
CA PHE A 416 -19.22 24.13 13.29
C PHE A 416 -20.19 25.30 13.56
N GLU A 417 -20.68 25.96 12.50
CA GLU A 417 -21.65 27.06 12.60
C GLU A 417 -23.02 26.61 13.13
N LEU A 418 -23.36 25.32 12.98
CA LEU A 418 -24.58 24.71 13.54
C LEU A 418 -24.45 24.30 15.02
N GLN A 419 -23.25 24.33 15.61
CA GLN A 419 -23.07 24.03 17.04
C GLN A 419 -23.65 25.10 17.97
N SER A 420 -23.71 24.78 19.28
CA SER A 420 -24.12 25.76 20.28
C SER A 420 -23.09 26.89 20.44
N GLU A 421 -23.53 28.09 20.87
CA GLU A 421 -22.62 29.22 21.14
C GLU A 421 -21.50 28.85 22.14
N GLU A 422 -21.78 27.96 23.10
CA GLU A 422 -20.80 27.47 24.07
C GLU A 422 -19.71 26.60 23.41
N ASP A 423 -20.08 25.72 22.48
CA ASP A 423 -19.14 24.86 21.76
C ASP A 423 -18.28 25.66 20.76
N GLN A 424 -18.89 26.66 20.12
CA GLN A 424 -18.19 27.60 19.24
C GLN A 424 -17.17 28.45 20.01
N GLU A 425 -17.52 28.98 21.18
CA GLU A 425 -16.60 29.74 22.04
C GLU A 425 -15.40 28.89 22.51
N ASN A 426 -15.60 27.57 22.65
CA ASN A 426 -14.56 26.62 23.00
C ASN A 426 -13.71 26.14 21.81
N ASN A 427 -14.02 26.58 20.58
CA ASN A 427 -13.37 26.16 19.33
C ASN A 427 -13.32 24.63 19.17
N VAL A 428 -14.42 23.95 19.49
CA VAL A 428 -14.53 22.50 19.26
C VAL A 428 -14.64 22.27 17.75
N ALA A 429 -13.61 21.73 17.11
CA ALA A 429 -13.65 21.43 15.69
C ALA A 429 -14.65 20.31 15.39
N VAL A 430 -15.41 20.44 14.29
CA VAL A 430 -16.34 19.42 13.81
C VAL A 430 -15.90 18.97 12.42
N PRO A 431 -15.38 17.75 12.27
CA PRO A 431 -15.05 17.24 10.95
C PRO A 431 -16.32 16.92 10.15
N ALA A 432 -16.24 17.01 8.82
CA ALA A 432 -17.25 16.44 7.95
C ALA A 432 -17.39 14.93 8.21
N ASN A 433 -18.61 14.47 8.44
CA ASN A 433 -18.88 13.05 8.67
C ASN A 433 -18.77 12.27 7.36
N SER A 434 -17.91 11.25 7.34
CA SER A 434 -17.80 10.32 6.22
C SER A 434 -19.01 9.39 6.16
N TYR A 435 -19.47 9.07 4.96
CA TYR A 435 -20.40 7.98 4.71
C TYR A 435 -19.61 6.74 4.31
N GLU A 436 -19.76 5.67 5.10
CA GLU A 436 -19.15 4.37 4.84
C GLU A 436 -19.97 3.60 3.80
N ASP A 437 -19.31 3.01 2.79
CA ASP A 437 -19.97 2.24 1.73
C ASP A 437 -20.25 0.80 2.20
N PRO A 438 -21.51 0.40 2.47
CA PRO A 438 -21.83 -0.94 2.95
C PRO A 438 -21.55 -2.05 1.91
N GLY A 439 -21.33 -1.69 0.64
CA GLY A 439 -20.93 -2.62 -0.41
C GLY A 439 -19.41 -2.83 -0.50
N TYR A 440 -18.61 -2.04 0.23
CA TYR A 440 -17.15 -2.01 0.06
C TYR A 440 -16.37 -2.01 1.40
N GLU A 441 -16.90 -1.35 2.42
CA GLU A 441 -16.23 -1.05 3.69
C GLU A 441 -16.79 -1.87 4.86
N TYR A 442 -15.95 -2.12 5.85
CA TYR A 442 -16.38 -2.72 7.11
C TYR A 442 -16.94 -1.62 8.00
N ILE A 443 -18.19 -1.77 8.43
CA ILE A 443 -18.92 -0.74 9.18
C ILE A 443 -18.97 -1.13 10.65
N ALA A 444 -18.50 -0.27 11.55
CA ALA A 444 -18.58 -0.53 12.98
C ALA A 444 -20.05 -0.64 13.42
N GLN A 445 -20.38 -1.66 14.21
CA GLN A 445 -21.71 -1.75 14.82
C GLN A 445 -21.76 -0.84 16.03
N THR A 446 -22.78 0.00 16.13
CA THR A 446 -22.99 0.92 17.23
C THR A 446 -24.20 0.52 18.08
N ASP A 447 -24.21 0.94 19.35
CA ASP A 447 -25.34 0.79 20.26
C ASP A 447 -26.38 1.92 20.10
N GLU A 448 -27.38 1.98 20.99
CA GLU A 448 -28.43 3.00 20.94
C GLU A 448 -27.92 4.42 21.20
N ASP A 449 -26.70 4.57 21.76
CA ASP A 449 -26.06 5.85 22.05
C ASP A 449 -25.02 6.24 20.99
N GLY A 450 -24.85 5.43 19.93
CA GLY A 450 -23.87 5.64 18.86
C GLY A 450 -22.44 5.15 19.20
N GLU A 451 -22.26 4.47 20.33
CA GLU A 451 -20.95 3.98 20.74
C GLU A 451 -20.64 2.61 20.10
N PRO A 452 -19.39 2.32 19.71
CA PRO A 452 -19.02 1.04 19.12
C PRO A 452 -19.33 -0.14 20.04
N LEU A 453 -20.05 -1.13 19.53
CA LEU A 453 -20.24 -2.40 20.21
C LEU A 453 -18.91 -3.15 20.28
N LEU A 454 -18.58 -3.64 21.48
CA LEU A 454 -17.38 -4.43 21.73
C LEU A 454 -17.71 -5.91 21.91
N ASP A 455 -16.81 -6.78 21.46
CA ASP A 455 -16.86 -8.22 21.71
C ASP A 455 -16.35 -8.60 23.12
N GLU A 456 -16.23 -9.90 23.40
CA GLU A 456 -15.80 -10.40 24.71
C GLU A 456 -14.35 -10.05 25.08
N ASP A 457 -13.55 -9.63 24.09
CA ASP A 457 -12.14 -9.28 24.21
C ASP A 457 -11.91 -7.76 24.08
N ASP A 458 -12.96 -6.96 24.23
CA ASP A 458 -12.97 -5.49 24.10
C ASP A 458 -12.62 -4.97 22.68
N ASN A 459 -12.77 -5.79 21.63
CA ASN A 459 -12.57 -5.35 20.24
C ASN A 459 -13.88 -4.86 19.60
N VAL A 460 -13.80 -3.85 18.73
CA VAL A 460 -14.96 -3.34 18.00
C VAL A 460 -15.55 -4.39 17.07
N ILE A 461 -16.87 -4.55 17.11
CA ILE A 461 -17.61 -5.45 16.24
C ILE A 461 -17.91 -4.74 14.92
N TYR A 462 -17.58 -5.37 13.80
CA TYR A 462 -17.84 -4.84 12.46
C TYR A 462 -18.90 -5.66 11.71
N THR A 463 -19.66 -4.97 10.88
CA THR A 463 -20.49 -5.54 9.81
C THR A 463 -19.66 -5.64 8.55
N SER A 464 -19.49 -6.85 8.01
CA SER A 464 -18.76 -7.07 6.77
C SER A 464 -19.52 -6.56 5.55
N PRO A 465 -18.82 -6.01 4.54
CA PRO A 465 -19.46 -5.59 3.30
C PRO A 465 -20.04 -6.78 2.54
N THR A 466 -21.05 -6.53 1.71
CA THR A 466 -21.62 -7.56 0.84
C THR A 466 -20.81 -7.65 -0.46
N PRO A 467 -20.16 -8.79 -0.76
CA PRO A 467 -19.41 -8.93 -2.00
C PRO A 467 -20.34 -8.93 -3.21
N LEU A 468 -19.89 -8.30 -4.29
CA LEU A 468 -20.53 -8.35 -5.59
C LEU A 468 -20.48 -9.78 -6.17
N PHE A 469 -19.30 -10.39 -6.09
CA PHE A 469 -19.07 -11.77 -6.51
C PHE A 469 -18.29 -12.54 -5.45
N ILE A 470 -18.61 -13.83 -5.32
CA ILE A 470 -17.86 -14.79 -4.51
C ILE A 470 -17.44 -15.92 -5.43
N PHE A 471 -16.17 -16.29 -5.33
CA PHE A 471 -15.58 -17.36 -6.11
C PHE A 471 -14.98 -18.43 -5.21
N GLN A 472 -14.94 -19.65 -5.74
CA GLN A 472 -14.05 -20.69 -5.25
C GLN A 472 -12.77 -20.67 -6.11
N GLY A 473 -11.65 -20.34 -5.48
CA GLY A 473 -10.31 -20.36 -6.07
C GLY A 473 -9.57 -21.66 -5.79
N THR A 474 -8.26 -21.64 -6.09
CA THR A 474 -7.33 -22.73 -5.80
C THR A 474 -6.75 -22.58 -4.39
N ALA A 475 -6.65 -23.70 -3.67
CA ALA A 475 -6.02 -23.72 -2.35
C ALA A 475 -4.50 -23.57 -2.46
N ILE A 476 -3.92 -22.68 -1.64
CA ILE A 476 -2.48 -22.43 -1.54
C ILE A 476 -1.91 -23.23 -0.34
N PRO A 477 -1.18 -24.34 -0.55
CA PRO A 477 -0.89 -25.29 0.53
C PRO A 477 0.30 -24.91 1.43
N GLU A 478 1.22 -24.06 0.96
CA GLU A 478 2.56 -23.94 1.56
C GLU A 478 2.69 -22.87 2.66
N ARG A 479 1.69 -22.00 2.85
CA ARG A 479 1.77 -20.87 3.80
C ARG A 479 0.66 -20.84 4.87
N GLN A 480 -0.17 -21.88 4.96
CA GLN A 480 -1.31 -21.97 5.90
C GLN A 480 -0.96 -22.42 7.31
#